data_AF-A0A2T9Y793-F1
#
_entry.id   AF-A0A2T9Y793-F1
#
_cell.length_a   1.000
_cell.length_b   1.000
_cell.length_c   1.000
_cell.angle_alpha   90.00
_cell.angle_beta   90.00
_cell.angle_gamma   90.00
#
_symmetry.space_group_name_H-M   'P 1'
#
loop_
_entity.id
_entity.type
_entity.pdbx_description
1 polymer ?
#
loop_
_entity_poly.entity_id
_entity_poly.type
_entity_poly.pdbx_seq_one_letter_code
_entity_poly.pdbx_strand_id
1 'polypeptide(L)'
;MIHQDPIDNKLELDNISVDNKLELDNISVDNKLELDNISVDNKLELDNISVDNKLELDNISVDNKLELDNISVDNKLELDNISVDNKLELDNISVDNKLELDNISVDNKLELDNISVDNKLELDNISVDNKLELDNISVDNKLELDNISVDNKNLDYR
;
A
#
# COMPACT_ATOMS: atom_id res chain seq x y z
N MET A 1 -12.66 -5.53 11.57
CA MET A 1 -12.73 -4.09 11.86
C MET A 1 -12.05 -3.82 13.19
N ILE A 2 -10.86 -3.25 13.11
CA ILE A 2 -10.13 -2.68 14.24
C ILE A 2 -10.35 -1.17 14.14
N HIS A 3 -10.96 -0.58 15.18
CA HIS A 3 -11.05 0.86 15.39
C HIS A 3 -10.33 1.16 16.69
N GLN A 4 -9.40 2.11 16.69
CA GLN A 4 -8.67 2.47 17.90
C GLN A 4 -8.45 3.98 18.02
N ASP A 5 -8.55 4.47 19.27
CA ASP A 5 -8.06 5.78 19.69
C ASP A 5 -6.53 5.89 19.44
N PRO A 6 -5.94 7.10 19.45
CA PRO A 6 -4.51 7.29 19.18
C PRO A 6 -3.62 6.36 20.00
N ILE A 7 -2.72 5.65 19.32
CA ILE A 7 -1.78 4.72 19.96
C ILE A 7 -0.44 5.45 20.08
N ASP A 8 -0.08 5.82 21.31
CA ASP A 8 1.15 6.59 21.64
C ASP A 8 2.48 5.91 21.20
N ASN A 9 2.46 4.71 20.60
CA ASN A 9 3.70 4.03 20.21
C ASN A 9 3.55 3.10 19.00
N LYS A 10 3.17 1.84 19.19
CA LYS A 10 3.21 0.82 18.13
C LYS A 10 1.91 0.02 18.06
N LEU A 11 1.42 -0.20 16.84
CA LEU A 11 0.42 -1.22 16.53
C LEU A 11 1.05 -2.24 15.59
N GLU A 12 0.91 -3.52 15.93
CA GLU A 12 1.51 -4.62 15.19
C GLU A 12 0.51 -5.76 15.05
N LEU A 13 0.31 -6.18 13.81
CA LEU A 13 -0.46 -7.35 13.43
C LEU A 13 0.51 -8.31 12.75
N ASP A 14 0.62 -9.53 13.28
CA ASP A 14 1.54 -10.54 12.78
C ASP A 14 0.83 -11.89 12.69
N ASN A 15 1.13 -12.65 11.63
CA ASN A 15 0.67 -14.02 11.41
C ASN A 15 -0.87 -14.15 11.42
N ILE A 16 -1.56 -13.32 10.63
CA ILE A 16 -3.02 -13.30 10.55
C ILE A 16 -3.50 -13.96 9.26
N SER A 17 -4.49 -14.84 9.40
CA SER A 17 -5.23 -15.44 8.28
C SER A 17 -6.72 -15.18 8.44
N VAL A 18 -7.36 -14.61 7.40
CA VAL A 18 -8.78 -14.25 7.43
C VAL A 18 -9.47 -14.62 6.11
N ASP A 19 -10.52 -15.44 6.17
CA ASP A 19 -11.27 -15.88 4.98
C ASP A 19 -12.12 -14.78 4.31
N ASN A 20 -12.47 -13.71 5.02
CA ASN A 20 -13.45 -12.74 4.54
C ASN A 20 -12.95 -11.29 4.51
N LYS A 21 -12.86 -10.64 5.67
CA LYS A 21 -12.46 -9.23 5.72
C LYS A 21 -11.57 -8.95 6.91
N LEU A 22 -10.38 -8.45 6.64
CA LEU A 22 -9.55 -7.74 7.61
C LEU A 22 -9.64 -6.25 7.28
N GLU A 23 -9.93 -5.45 8.30
CA GLU A 23 -10.21 -4.02 8.12
C GLU A 23 -9.63 -3.26 9.31
N LEU A 24 -8.80 -2.29 9.00
CA LEU A 24 -8.23 -1.30 9.90
C LEU A 24 -8.79 0.04 9.45
N ASP A 25 -9.48 0.73 10.35
CA ASP A 25 -10.13 2.00 10.01
C ASP A 25 -9.99 2.98 11.17
N ASN A 26 -9.73 4.24 10.84
CA ASN A 26 -9.54 5.36 11.76
C ASN A 26 -8.43 5.07 12.78
N ILE A 27 -7.21 4.81 12.30
CA ILE A 27 -6.06 4.52 13.15
C ILE A 27 -5.06 5.66 13.09
N SER A 28 -4.59 6.11 14.25
CA SER A 28 -3.49 7.07 14.39
C SER A 28 -2.40 6.49 15.28
N VAL A 29 -1.14 6.47 14.78
CA VAL A 29 0.02 5.90 15.49
C VAL A 29 1.23 6.81 15.38
N ASP A 30 1.83 7.17 16.52
CA ASP A 30 2.98 8.09 16.54
C ASP A 30 4.29 7.44 16.03
N ASN A 31 4.49 6.14 16.26
CA ASN A 31 5.79 5.50 15.97
C ASN A 31 5.73 4.46 14.86
N LYS A 32 5.00 3.35 15.04
CA LYS A 32 5.00 2.29 14.02
C LYS A 32 3.67 1.56 13.92
N LEU A 33 3.11 1.51 12.72
CA LEU A 33 2.06 0.57 12.36
C LEU A 33 2.68 -0.49 11.44
N GLU A 34 2.57 -1.75 11.84
CA GLU A 34 3.20 -2.88 11.16
C GLU A 34 2.19 -4.01 10.94
N LEU A 35 2.07 -4.45 9.69
CA LEU A 35 1.35 -5.64 9.30
C LEU A 35 2.36 -6.59 8.67
N ASP A 36 2.57 -7.75 9.27
CA ASP A 36 3.52 -8.78 8.81
C ASP A 36 2.81 -10.13 8.68
N ASN A 37 3.15 -10.89 7.63
CA ASN A 37 2.64 -12.23 7.37
C ASN A 37 1.09 -12.31 7.41
N ILE A 38 0.44 -11.50 6.58
CA ILE A 38 -1.03 -11.43 6.52
C ILE A 38 -1.55 -12.12 5.26
N SER A 39 -2.48 -13.05 5.42
CA SER A 39 -3.18 -13.74 4.32
C SER A 39 -4.68 -13.48 4.40
N VAL A 40 -5.28 -12.95 3.33
CA VAL A 40 -6.73 -12.65 3.29
C VAL A 40 -7.37 -13.11 1.99
N ASP A 41 -8.34 -14.02 2.05
CA ASP A 41 -8.96 -14.61 0.85
C ASP A 41 -9.89 -13.63 0.11
N ASN A 42 -10.40 -12.59 0.77
CA ASN A 42 -11.39 -11.71 0.14
C ASN A 42 -11.06 -10.21 0.22
N LYS A 43 -11.04 -9.56 1.38
CA LYS A 43 -10.70 -8.12 1.43
C LYS A 43 -9.81 -7.74 2.61
N LEU A 44 -8.66 -7.14 2.31
CA LEU A 44 -7.86 -6.38 3.25
C LEU A 44 -8.05 -4.89 2.95
N GLU A 45 -8.48 -4.13 3.95
CA GLU A 45 -8.78 -2.70 3.84
C GLU A 45 -8.11 -1.92 4.95
N LEU A 46 -7.34 -0.90 4.58
CA LEU A 46 -6.80 0.12 5.46
C LEU A 46 -7.42 1.45 5.03
N ASP A 47 -8.20 2.06 5.92
CA ASP A 47 -8.89 3.32 5.65
C ASP A 47 -8.60 4.34 6.77
N ASN A 48 -8.41 5.61 6.40
CA ASN A 48 -8.18 6.72 7.32
C ASN A 48 -7.04 6.44 8.32
N ILE A 49 -5.86 6.15 7.81
CA ILE A 49 -4.69 5.82 8.62
C ILE A 49 -3.70 6.99 8.63
N SER A 50 -3.27 7.41 9.82
CA SER A 50 -2.26 8.45 10.00
C SER A 50 -1.10 7.93 10.85
N VAL A 51 0.13 8.02 10.34
CA VAL A 51 1.33 7.52 11.03
C VAL A 51 2.49 8.51 10.94
N ASP A 52 3.00 8.99 12.08
CA ASP A 52 4.06 10.02 12.08
C ASP A 52 5.44 9.45 11.69
N ASN A 53 5.70 8.16 11.94
CA ASN A 53 7.03 7.59 11.72
C ASN A 53 7.07 6.46 10.67
N LYS A 54 6.56 5.26 10.95
CA LYS A 54 6.62 4.16 9.97
C LYS A 54 5.32 3.38 9.83
N LEU A 55 4.78 3.32 8.62
CA LEU A 55 3.78 2.35 8.19
C LEU A 55 4.46 1.29 7.32
N GLU A 56 4.37 0.04 7.72
CA GLU A 56 5.01 -1.10 7.06
C GLU A 56 4.00 -2.23 6.84
N LEU A 57 3.88 -2.65 5.60
CA LEU A 57 3.17 -3.87 5.18
C LEU A 57 4.22 -4.80 4.56
N ASP A 58 4.46 -5.94 5.20
CA ASP A 58 5.41 -6.94 4.74
C ASP A 58 4.73 -8.32 4.62
N ASN A 59 5.08 -9.07 3.57
CA ASN A 59 4.58 -10.42 3.30
C ASN A 59 3.04 -10.52 3.33
N ILE A 60 2.38 -9.71 2.51
CA ILE A 60 0.92 -9.66 2.42
C ILE A 60 0.44 -10.40 1.18
N SER A 61 -0.46 -11.37 1.36
CA SER A 61 -1.12 -12.12 0.29
C SER A 61 -2.63 -11.90 0.33
N VAL A 62 -3.23 -11.44 -0.78
CA VAL A 62 -4.67 -11.19 -0.86
C VAL A 62 -5.27 -11.71 -2.16
N ASP A 63 -6.18 -12.68 -2.09
CA ASP A 63 -6.73 -13.32 -3.30
C ASP A 63 -7.70 -12.41 -4.08
N ASN A 64 -8.34 -11.42 -3.43
CA ASN A 64 -9.35 -10.60 -4.11
C ASN A 64 -9.09 -9.09 -4.06
N LYS A 65 -9.18 -8.41 -2.91
CA LYS A 65 -8.93 -6.96 -2.88
C LYS A 65 -8.06 -6.51 -1.71
N LEU A 66 -6.94 -5.85 -2.03
CA LEU A 66 -6.18 -5.03 -1.10
C LEU A 66 -6.43 -3.55 -1.43
N GLU A 67 -6.90 -2.81 -0.45
CA GLU A 67 -7.27 -1.39 -0.57
C GLU A 67 -6.63 -0.58 0.56
N LEU A 68 -5.88 0.44 0.16
CA LEU A 68 -5.35 1.49 1.04
C LEU A 68 -5.98 2.81 0.60
N ASP A 69 -6.81 3.40 1.46
CA ASP A 69 -7.49 4.66 1.20
C ASP A 69 -7.22 5.67 2.33
N ASN A 70 -7.03 6.94 1.96
CA ASN A 70 -6.79 8.05 2.88
C ASN A 70 -5.66 7.79 3.88
N ILE A 71 -4.47 7.49 3.36
CA ILE A 71 -3.28 7.19 4.18
C ILE A 71 -2.34 8.40 4.19
N SER A 72 -1.98 8.86 5.39
CA SER A 72 -1.01 9.95 5.59
C SER A 72 0.17 9.47 6.44
N VAL A 73 1.39 9.61 5.93
CA VAL A 73 2.61 9.18 6.63
C VAL A 73 3.73 10.23 6.56
N ASP A 74 4.20 10.73 7.70
CA ASP A 74 5.20 11.82 7.70
C ASP A 74 6.62 11.32 7.37
N ASN A 75 6.96 10.07 7.70
CA ASN A 75 8.33 9.57 7.49
C ASN A 75 8.42 8.45 6.45
N LYS A 76 7.96 7.23 6.74
CA LYS A 76 8.13 6.12 5.79
C LYS A 76 6.88 5.27 5.66
N LEU A 77 6.38 5.17 4.43
CA LEU A 77 5.42 4.16 4.00
C LEU A 77 6.16 3.12 3.15
N GLU A 78 6.10 1.86 3.58
CA GLU A 78 6.78 0.72 2.94
C GLU A 78 5.79 -0.41 2.71
N LEU A 79 5.69 -0.85 1.46
CA LEU A 79 5.00 -2.06 1.04
C LEU A 79 6.05 -2.98 0.43
N ASP A 80 6.31 -4.11 1.08
CA ASP A 80 7.27 -5.12 0.62
C ASP A 80 6.60 -6.49 0.52
N ASN A 81 6.97 -7.25 -0.52
CA ASN A 81 6.49 -8.61 -0.77
C ASN A 81 4.95 -8.72 -0.77
N ILE A 82 4.30 -7.91 -1.59
CA ILE A 82 2.83 -7.89 -1.70
C ILE A 82 2.39 -8.68 -2.93
N SER A 83 1.52 -9.67 -2.73
CA SER A 83 0.90 -10.47 -3.80
C SER A 83 -0.62 -10.31 -3.78
N VAL A 84 -1.22 -9.91 -4.91
CA VAL A 84 -2.67 -9.72 -5.02
C VAL A 84 -3.22 -10.29 -6.34
N ASP A 85 -4.11 -11.27 -6.28
CA ASP A 85 -4.58 -11.90 -7.53
C ASP A 85 -5.53 -10.97 -8.31
N ASN A 86 -6.45 -10.25 -7.64
CA ASN A 86 -7.48 -9.49 -8.35
C ASN A 86 -7.27 -7.97 -8.36
N LYS A 87 -7.30 -7.26 -7.23
CA LYS A 87 -7.12 -5.80 -7.23
C LYS A 87 -6.29 -5.28 -6.07
N LEU A 88 -5.21 -4.58 -6.41
CA LEU A 88 -4.49 -3.69 -5.51
C LEU A 88 -4.83 -2.24 -5.85
N GLU A 89 -5.30 -1.50 -4.85
CA GLU A 89 -5.72 -0.10 -4.98
C GLU A 89 -5.07 0.73 -3.87
N LEU A 90 -4.35 1.77 -4.26
CA LEU A 90 -3.87 2.83 -3.37
C LEU A 90 -4.51 4.13 -3.84
N ASP A 91 -5.34 4.74 -3.00
CA ASP A 91 -6.02 6.01 -3.27
C ASP A 91 -5.75 7.00 -2.14
N ASN A 92 -5.59 8.28 -2.49
CA ASN A 92 -5.39 9.40 -1.56
C ASN A 92 -4.24 9.15 -0.57
N ILE A 93 -3.05 8.81 -1.09
CA ILE A 93 -1.86 8.56 -0.27
C ILE A 93 -0.97 9.81 -0.24
N SER A 94 -0.65 10.30 0.95
CA SER A 94 0.27 11.42 1.17
C SER A 94 1.45 10.98 2.02
N VAL A 95 2.67 11.18 1.52
CA VAL A 95 3.91 10.82 2.23
C VAL A 95 4.95 11.93 2.17
N ASP A 96 5.37 12.46 3.31
CA ASP A 96 6.31 13.58 3.31
C ASP A 96 7.73 13.12 2.96
N ASN A 97 8.21 11.99 3.50
CA ASN A 97 9.62 11.62 3.33
C ASN A 97 9.85 10.47 2.34
N LYS A 98 9.42 9.22 2.62
CA LYS A 98 9.67 8.11 1.69
C LYS A 98 8.46 7.20 1.50
N LEU A 99 8.03 7.05 0.25
CA LEU A 99 7.14 5.97 -0.20
C LEU A 99 7.97 4.95 -0.97
N GLU A 100 7.91 3.69 -0.55
CA GLU A 100 8.63 2.56 -1.14
C GLU A 100 7.65 1.41 -1.39
N LEU A 101 7.58 0.96 -2.64
CA LEU A 101 6.92 -0.27 -3.04
C LEU A 101 7.99 -1.18 -3.66
N ASP A 102 8.22 -2.33 -3.04
CA ASP A 102 9.17 -3.34 -3.51
C ASP A 102 8.48 -4.71 -3.62
N ASN A 103 8.86 -5.48 -4.63
CA ASN A 103 8.38 -6.84 -4.87
C ASN A 103 6.85 -6.97 -4.87
N ILE A 104 6.18 -6.12 -5.66
CA ILE A 104 4.72 -6.14 -5.80
C ILE A 104 4.32 -6.94 -7.03
N SER A 105 3.49 -7.98 -6.83
CA SER A 105 2.91 -8.80 -7.90
C SER A 105 1.39 -8.70 -7.90
N VAL A 106 0.81 -8.34 -9.04
CA VAL A 106 -0.65 -8.22 -9.19
C VAL A 106 -1.15 -8.87 -10.47
N ASP A 107 -1.99 -9.91 -10.39
CA ASP A 107 -2.39 -10.61 -11.62
C ASP A 107 -3.40 -9.77 -12.44
N ASN A 108 -4.40 -9.15 -11.82
CA ASN A 108 -5.45 -8.47 -12.59
C ASN A 108 -5.29 -6.93 -12.65
N LYS A 109 -5.43 -6.20 -11.54
CA LYS A 109 -5.40 -4.73 -11.59
C LYS A 109 -4.60 -4.10 -10.45
N LEU A 110 -3.60 -3.31 -10.82
CA LEU A 110 -2.95 -2.33 -9.95
C LEU A 110 -3.44 -0.91 -10.30
N GLU A 111 -3.91 -0.19 -9.30
CA GLU A 111 -4.38 1.20 -9.42
C GLU A 111 -3.71 2.07 -8.36
N LEU A 112 -3.01 3.11 -8.80
CA LEU A 112 -2.50 4.18 -7.95
C LEU A 112 -3.19 5.48 -8.37
N ASP A 113 -3.95 6.10 -7.46
CA ASP A 113 -4.63 7.37 -7.69
C ASP A 113 -4.31 8.36 -6.55
N ASN A 114 -4.18 9.64 -6.90
CA ASN A 114 -3.96 10.74 -5.95
C ASN A 114 -2.80 10.50 -4.97
N ILE A 115 -1.64 10.08 -5.49
CA ILE A 115 -0.44 9.85 -4.68
C ILE A 115 0.44 11.11 -4.68
N SER A 116 0.71 11.66 -3.50
CA SER A 116 1.61 12.79 -3.29
C SER A 116 2.80 12.40 -2.41
N VAL A 117 4.02 12.63 -2.90
CA VAL A 117 5.25 12.33 -2.17
C VAL A 117 6.23 13.51 -2.21
N ASP A 118 6.56 14.08 -1.05
CA ASP A 118 7.40 15.28 -1.03
C ASP A 118 8.88 14.95 -1.30
N ASN A 119 9.47 13.95 -0.64
CA ASN A 119 10.91 13.67 -0.82
C ASN A 119 11.23 12.53 -1.80
N LYS A 120 10.82 11.28 -1.54
CA LYS A 120 11.24 10.15 -2.37
C LYS A 120 10.12 9.14 -2.61
N LEU A 121 9.81 8.90 -3.89
CA LEU A 121 9.05 7.74 -4.35
C LEU A 121 10.00 6.72 -5.00
N GLU A 122 9.95 5.48 -4.56
CA GLU A 122 10.71 4.34 -5.08
C GLU A 122 9.76 3.19 -5.40
N LEU A 123 9.75 2.77 -6.67
CA LEU A 123 9.06 1.56 -7.12
C LEU A 123 10.12 0.60 -7.69
N ASP A 124 10.25 -0.58 -7.09
CA ASP A 124 11.15 -1.64 -7.55
C ASP A 124 10.40 -2.97 -7.68
N ASN A 125 10.76 -3.75 -8.70
CA ASN A 125 10.23 -5.11 -8.94
C ASN A 125 8.68 -5.19 -8.93
N ILE A 126 8.03 -4.29 -9.66
CA ILE A 126 6.57 -4.28 -9.80
C ILE A 126 6.16 -5.06 -11.05
N SER A 127 5.42 -6.16 -10.88
CA SER A 127 4.85 -6.95 -11.97
C SER A 127 3.33 -6.92 -11.96
N VAL A 128 2.72 -6.57 -13.09
CA VAL A 128 1.26 -6.57 -13.25
C VAL A 128 0.84 -7.32 -14.50
N ASP A 129 0.07 -8.39 -14.39
CA ASP A 129 -0.20 -9.21 -15.58
C ASP A 129 -1.20 -8.56 -16.54
N ASN A 130 -2.27 -7.92 -16.03
CA ASN A 130 -3.34 -7.41 -16.89
C ASN A 130 -3.45 -5.88 -17.01
N LYS A 131 -3.54 -5.12 -15.92
CA LYS A 131 -3.81 -3.67 -16.00
C LYS A 131 -3.11 -2.87 -14.90
N LEU A 132 -2.33 -1.88 -15.32
CA LEU A 132 -1.76 -0.84 -14.46
C LEU A 132 -2.39 0.51 -14.80
N GLU A 133 -3.00 1.16 -13.80
CA GLU A 133 -3.50 2.53 -13.89
C GLU A 133 -2.77 3.43 -12.90
N LEU A 134 -2.30 4.57 -13.38
CA LEU A 134 -1.65 5.62 -12.60
C LEU A 134 -2.35 6.94 -12.93
N ASP A 135 -2.93 7.58 -11.93
CA ASP A 135 -3.58 8.89 -12.06
C ASP A 135 -3.13 9.82 -10.92
N ASN A 136 -2.94 11.11 -11.23
CA ASN A 136 -2.58 12.16 -10.27
C ASN A 136 -1.40 11.84 -9.34
N ILE A 137 -0.30 11.30 -9.88
CA ILE A 137 0.93 11.03 -9.13
C ILE A 137 1.84 12.26 -9.13
N SER A 138 2.13 12.82 -7.95
CA SER A 138 3.03 13.96 -7.75
C SER A 138 4.22 13.58 -6.86
N VAL A 139 5.43 13.89 -7.32
CA VAL A 139 6.67 13.68 -6.57
C VAL A 139 7.56 14.91 -6.67
N ASP A 140 7.86 15.56 -5.55
CA ASP A 140 8.53 16.86 -5.55
C ASP A 140 10.05 16.77 -5.75
N ASN A 141 10.71 15.82 -5.08
CA ASN A 141 12.18 15.74 -5.12
C ASN A 141 12.73 14.58 -5.97
N LYS A 142 12.39 13.33 -5.66
CA LYS A 142 13.02 12.16 -6.32
C LYS A 142 12.04 11.03 -6.63
N LEU A 143 12.00 10.63 -7.90
CA LEU A 143 11.32 9.44 -8.39
C LEU A 143 12.34 8.41 -8.89
N GLU A 144 12.29 7.19 -8.37
CA GLU A 144 13.06 6.03 -8.84
C GLU A 144 12.10 4.90 -9.25
N LEU A 145 12.32 4.38 -10.46
CA LEU A 145 11.55 3.28 -11.03
C LEU A 145 12.55 2.24 -11.54
N ASP A 146 12.49 1.01 -11.03
CA ASP A 146 13.28 -0.12 -11.52
C ASP A 146 12.40 -1.36 -11.70
N ASN A 147 12.70 -2.17 -12.72
CA ASN A 147 12.02 -3.44 -13.01
C ASN A 147 10.47 -3.42 -13.00
N ILE A 148 9.86 -2.41 -13.62
CA ILE A 148 8.40 -2.32 -13.78
C ILE A 148 7.95 -3.07 -15.05
N SER A 149 7.17 -4.14 -14.92
CA SER A 149 6.64 -4.93 -16.04
C SER A 149 5.11 -5.01 -16.04
N VAL A 150 4.53 -4.89 -17.24
CA VAL A 150 3.10 -5.11 -17.48
C VAL A 150 2.91 -6.00 -18.71
N ASP A 151 2.38 -7.21 -18.53
CA ASP A 151 2.39 -8.25 -19.56
C ASP A 151 1.31 -8.05 -20.65
N ASN A 152 0.09 -7.68 -20.28
CA ASN A 152 -0.97 -7.31 -21.23
C ASN A 152 -1.12 -5.78 -21.34
N LYS A 153 -0.72 -5.22 -22.48
CA LYS A 153 -0.70 -3.78 -22.74
C LYS A 153 -2.08 -3.12 -22.70
N ASN A 154 -2.47 -2.60 -21.54
CA ASN A 154 -3.32 -1.42 -21.40
C ASN A 154 -2.68 -0.50 -20.35
N LEU A 155 -1.51 0.05 -20.69
CA LEU A 155 -0.95 1.19 -19.96
C LEU A 155 -1.72 2.44 -20.42
N ASP A 156 -2.69 2.91 -19.63
CA ASP A 156 -3.35 4.21 -19.81
C ASP A 156 -2.69 5.18 -18.82
N TYR A 157 -1.72 5.96 -19.31
CA TYR A 157 -1.14 7.08 -18.56
C TYR A 157 -2.01 8.30 -18.85
N ARG A 158 -2.70 8.86 -17.84
CA ARG A 158 -3.46 10.10 -17.97
C ARG A 158 -2.90 11.20 -17.09
#